data_AF-A0A328A2N0-F1
#
_entry.id   AF-A0A328A2N0-F1
#
_cell.length_a   1.000
_cell.length_b   1.000
_cell.length_c   1.000
_cell.angle_alpha   90.00
_cell.angle_beta   90.00
_cell.angle_gamma   90.00
#
_symmetry.space_group_name_H-M   'P 1'
#
loop_
_entity.id
_entity.type
_entity.pdbx_description
1 polymer ?
#
loop_
_entity_poly.entity_id
_entity_poly.type
_entity_poly.pdbx_seq_one_letter_code
_entity_poly.pdbx_strand_id
1 'polypeptide(L)'
;MDKKDFKRTFQYFIKNLFNFKGELPFHLYKKLMLIPQICAFIILALFMIYLFKDIFSGYPYHDLSLKEAERLEALDQFKRFSAIIFFFVFLYLSSLSTEIKRFRFLRKSPAVYLALGCIGLPLIYAYSYYSNVIMHSTSTVGILLIILIPWFANNKNKPTDRDKLYEDYDFEDIEKLEQ
;
A
#
# COMPACT_ATOMS: atom_id res chain seq x y z
N MET A 1 -2.29 10.96 -19.47
CA MET A 1 -1.68 9.68 -19.87
C MET A 1 -2.71 8.96 -20.72
N ASP A 2 -2.37 8.65 -21.97
CA ASP A 2 -3.31 8.02 -22.88
C ASP A 2 -3.58 6.57 -22.49
N LYS A 3 -4.71 6.01 -22.95
CA LYS A 3 -5.10 4.61 -22.63
C LYS A 3 -4.00 3.59 -23.00
N LYS A 4 -3.28 3.84 -24.11
CA LYS A 4 -2.19 2.99 -24.59
C LYS A 4 -0.99 3.01 -23.62
N ASP A 5 -0.65 4.18 -23.10
CA ASP A 5 0.44 4.38 -22.15
C ASP A 5 0.14 3.77 -20.78
N PHE A 6 -1.10 3.91 -20.31
CA PHE A 6 -1.52 3.26 -19.06
C PHE A 6 -1.42 1.74 -19.16
N LYS A 7 -1.90 1.15 -20.26
CA LYS A 7 -1.84 -0.31 -20.48
C LYS A 7 -0.40 -0.82 -20.44
N ARG A 8 0.52 -0.13 -21.12
CA ARG A 8 1.95 -0.49 -21.12
C ARG A 8 2.58 -0.35 -19.75
N THR A 9 2.33 0.76 -19.06
CA THR A 9 2.80 1.00 -17.69
C THR A 9 2.32 -0.09 -16.75
N PHE A 10 1.05 -0.49 -16.88
CA PHE A 10 0.46 -1.56 -16.08
C PHE A 10 1.11 -2.93 -16.39
N GLN A 11 1.29 -3.27 -17.66
CA GLN A 11 1.97 -4.51 -18.06
C GLN A 11 3.40 -4.56 -17.52
N TYR A 12 4.15 -3.46 -17.66
CA TYR A 12 5.50 -3.35 -17.11
C TYR A 12 5.50 -3.51 -15.59
N PHE A 13 4.57 -2.87 -14.89
CA PHE A 13 4.42 -2.97 -13.44
C PHE A 13 4.17 -4.41 -12.99
N ILE A 14 3.21 -5.10 -13.59
CA ILE A 14 2.89 -6.50 -13.26
C ILE A 14 4.09 -7.42 -13.52
N LYS A 15 4.77 -7.27 -14.67
CA LYS A 15 5.96 -8.05 -15.01
C LYS A 15 7.12 -7.83 -14.03
N ASN A 16 7.21 -6.64 -13.44
CA ASN A 16 8.31 -6.23 -12.56
C ASN A 16 7.95 -6.16 -11.07
N LEU A 17 6.79 -6.69 -10.66
CA LEU A 17 6.29 -6.61 -9.29
C LEU A 17 7.29 -7.17 -8.25
N PHE A 18 8.01 -8.23 -8.63
CA PHE A 18 9.04 -8.88 -7.80
C PHE A 18 10.48 -8.71 -8.36
N ASN A 19 10.67 -7.88 -9.38
CA ASN A 19 12.00 -7.59 -9.91
C ASN A 19 12.65 -6.47 -9.09
N PHE A 20 13.48 -6.81 -8.10
CA PHE A 20 14.18 -5.82 -7.27
C PHE A 20 15.49 -5.28 -7.86
N LYS A 21 15.87 -5.70 -9.08
CA LYS A 21 17.08 -5.27 -9.76
C LYS A 21 16.84 -3.99 -10.59
N GLY A 22 17.92 -3.28 -10.90
CA GLY A 22 17.88 -2.04 -11.67
C GLY A 22 17.69 -0.77 -10.84
N GLU A 23 17.65 0.37 -11.53
CA GLU A 23 17.45 1.70 -10.95
C GLU A 23 16.24 2.36 -11.63
N LEU A 24 15.55 3.24 -10.90
CA LEU A 24 14.33 3.87 -11.40
C LEU A 24 14.39 5.40 -11.30
N PRO A 25 14.46 6.11 -12.45
CA PRO A 25 14.39 7.57 -12.48
C PRO A 25 12.99 8.07 -12.11
N PHE A 26 12.91 9.36 -11.78
CA PHE A 26 11.76 9.93 -11.07
C PHE A 26 10.48 9.94 -11.90
N HIS A 27 10.57 10.21 -13.20
CA HIS A 27 9.41 10.23 -14.10
C HIS A 27 8.76 8.85 -14.19
N LEU A 28 9.57 7.79 -14.33
CA LEU A 28 9.09 6.41 -14.36
C LEU A 28 8.60 5.94 -12.98
N TYR A 29 9.28 6.33 -11.90
CA TYR A 29 8.80 6.11 -10.53
C TYR A 29 7.39 6.65 -10.36
N LYS A 30 7.13 7.91 -10.75
CA LYS A 30 5.78 8.50 -10.68
C LYS A 30 4.76 7.72 -11.52
N LYS A 31 5.11 7.35 -12.76
CA LYS A 31 4.21 6.58 -13.63
C LYS A 31 3.86 5.22 -13.00
N LEU A 32 4.83 4.50 -12.43
CA LEU A 32 4.59 3.18 -11.81
C LEU A 32 3.85 3.28 -10.48
N MET A 33 4.17 4.27 -9.65
CA MET A 33 3.51 4.49 -8.35
C MET A 33 2.05 4.91 -8.47
N LEU A 34 1.62 5.38 -9.65
CA LEU A 34 0.21 5.65 -9.93
C LEU A 34 -0.66 4.40 -9.75
N ILE A 35 -0.15 3.21 -10.11
CA ILE A 35 -0.91 1.95 -10.05
C ILE A 35 -1.27 1.58 -8.60
N PRO A 36 -0.31 1.43 -7.67
CA PRO A 36 -0.67 1.13 -6.29
C PRO A 36 -1.41 2.29 -5.62
N GLN A 37 -1.26 3.55 -6.08
CA GLN A 37 -2.11 4.66 -5.62
C GLN A 37 -3.58 4.51 -6.05
N ILE A 38 -3.86 4.11 -7.29
CA ILE A 38 -5.21 3.79 -7.76
C ILE A 38 -5.79 2.63 -6.95
N CYS A 39 -5.01 1.57 -6.72
CA CYS A 39 -5.43 0.46 -5.87
C CYS A 39 -5.74 0.91 -4.44
N ALA A 40 -4.91 1.79 -3.87
CA ALA A 40 -5.14 2.40 -2.56
C ALA A 40 -6.47 3.14 -2.51
N PHE A 41 -6.77 3.94 -3.53
CA PHE A 41 -8.02 4.70 -3.61
C PHE A 41 -9.24 3.80 -3.75
N ILE A 42 -9.19 2.78 -4.62
CA ILE A 42 -10.29 1.82 -4.80
C ILE A 42 -10.60 1.11 -3.48
N ILE A 43 -9.57 0.62 -2.79
CA ILE A 43 -9.78 -0.12 -1.54
C ILE A 43 -10.22 0.82 -0.42
N LEU A 44 -9.72 2.05 -0.35
CA LEU A 44 -10.22 3.06 0.56
C LEU A 44 -11.71 3.34 0.33
N ALA A 45 -12.15 3.47 -0.94
CA ALA A 45 -13.55 3.67 -1.27
C ALA A 45 -14.42 2.48 -0.84
N LEU A 46 -13.98 1.24 -1.12
CA LEU A 46 -14.65 0.02 -0.66
C LEU A 46 -14.73 -0.06 0.87
N PHE A 47 -13.65 0.31 1.55
CA PHE A 47 -13.60 0.36 3.01
C PHE A 47 -14.58 1.39 3.58
N MET A 48 -14.67 2.57 2.98
CA MET A 48 -15.66 3.58 3.36
C MET A 48 -17.08 3.06 3.14
N ILE A 49 -17.39 2.48 1.98
CA ILE A 49 -18.71 1.85 1.72
C ILE A 49 -19.05 0.83 2.80
N TYR A 50 -18.08 -0.01 3.17
CA TYR A 50 -18.25 -1.00 4.22
C TYR A 50 -18.49 -0.37 5.61
N LEU A 51 -17.71 0.65 6.01
CA LEU A 51 -17.88 1.33 7.30
C LEU A 51 -19.23 2.04 7.41
N PHE A 52 -19.70 2.65 6.33
CA PHE A 52 -20.97 3.37 6.31
C PHE A 52 -22.17 2.47 6.11
N LYS A 53 -21.98 1.19 5.72
CA LYS A 53 -23.06 0.24 5.49
C LYS A 53 -24.00 0.15 6.69
N ASP A 54 -23.43 0.04 7.90
CA ASP A 54 -24.21 -0.12 9.14
C ASP A 54 -24.96 1.16 9.53
N ILE A 55 -24.45 2.34 9.15
CA ILE A 55 -25.14 3.62 9.37
C ILE A 55 -26.45 3.68 8.57
N PHE A 56 -26.48 3.07 7.39
CA PHE A 56 -27.67 3.03 6.54
C PHE A 56 -28.58 1.81 6.82
N SER A 57 -28.04 0.72 7.37
CA SER A 57 -28.82 -0.51 7.61
C SER A 57 -29.31 -0.72 9.05
N GLY A 58 -28.92 0.15 10.00
CA GLY A 58 -29.26 -0.01 11.42
C GLY A 58 -28.42 -1.08 12.13
N TYR A 59 -28.51 -1.17 13.47
CA TYR A 59 -27.74 -2.13 14.27
C TYR A 59 -28.21 -3.57 13.98
N PRO A 60 -27.40 -4.42 13.34
CA PRO A 60 -27.85 -5.67 12.77
C PRO A 60 -28.10 -6.78 13.80
N TYR A 61 -27.77 -6.56 15.08
CA TYR A 61 -27.83 -7.58 16.13
C TYR A 61 -28.87 -7.28 17.22
N HIS A 62 -29.78 -6.33 16.99
CA HIS A 62 -30.75 -5.91 18.00
C HIS A 62 -31.72 -7.02 18.47
N ASP A 63 -31.96 -8.02 17.63
CA ASP A 63 -32.86 -9.15 17.90
C ASP A 63 -32.19 -10.33 18.63
N LEU A 64 -30.87 -10.26 18.85
CA LEU A 64 -30.08 -11.38 19.37
C LEU A 64 -29.86 -11.29 20.88
N SER A 65 -29.60 -12.43 21.52
CA SER A 65 -29.16 -12.45 22.91
C SER A 65 -27.85 -11.68 23.08
N LEU A 66 -27.68 -11.01 24.23
CA LEU A 66 -26.50 -10.16 24.50
C LEU A 66 -25.18 -10.86 24.18
N LYS A 67 -25.03 -12.12 24.61
CA LYS A 67 -23.82 -12.93 24.39
C LYS A 67 -23.57 -13.24 22.92
N GLU A 68 -24.62 -13.40 22.12
CA GLU A 68 -24.53 -13.71 20.70
C GLU A 68 -24.28 -12.45 19.87
N ALA A 69 -24.89 -11.32 20.25
CA ALA A 69 -24.58 -10.00 19.72
C ALA A 69 -23.11 -9.63 19.95
N GLU A 70 -22.59 -9.79 21.18
CA GLU A 70 -21.18 -9.56 21.51
C GLU A 70 -20.23 -10.44 20.68
N ARG A 71 -20.57 -11.72 20.52
CA ARG A 71 -19.77 -12.66 19.71
C ARG A 71 -19.71 -12.23 18.25
N LEU A 72 -20.84 -11.86 17.66
CA LEU A 72 -20.91 -11.46 16.25
C LEU A 72 -20.23 -10.11 16.02
N GLU A 73 -20.38 -9.17 16.95
CA GLU A 73 -19.71 -7.88 16.92
C GLU A 73 -18.19 -8.04 16.98
N ALA A 74 -17.67 -8.88 17.89
CA ALA A 74 -16.25 -9.20 17.97
C ALA A 74 -15.73 -9.85 16.66
N LEU A 75 -16.53 -10.72 16.05
CA LEU A 75 -16.18 -11.40 14.80
C LEU A 75 -16.14 -10.41 13.62
N ASP A 76 -17.09 -9.48 13.55
CA ASP A 76 -17.10 -8.44 12.53
C ASP A 76 -15.99 -7.41 12.73
N GLN A 77 -15.63 -7.07 13.97
CA GLN A 77 -14.45 -6.28 14.29
C GLN A 77 -13.16 -7.00 13.85
N PHE A 78 -13.04 -8.32 14.08
CA PHE A 78 -11.91 -9.11 13.60
C PHE A 78 -11.80 -9.14 12.07
N LYS A 79 -12.93 -9.28 11.35
CA LYS A 79 -12.97 -9.22 9.88
C LYS A 79 -12.50 -7.85 9.37
N ARG A 80 -13.02 -6.76 9.96
CA ARG A 80 -12.60 -5.38 9.65
C ARG A 80 -11.11 -5.22 9.81
N PHE A 81 -10.61 -5.66 10.95
CA PHE A 81 -9.21 -5.58 11.30
C PHE A 81 -8.31 -6.33 10.31
N SER A 82 -8.66 -7.59 10.02
CA SER A 82 -7.92 -8.43 9.07
C SER A 82 -7.91 -7.84 7.65
N ALA A 83 -9.04 -7.28 7.21
CA ALA A 83 -9.14 -6.62 5.91
C ALA A 83 -8.25 -5.37 5.83
N ILE A 84 -8.20 -4.56 6.89
CA ILE A 84 -7.33 -3.37 6.96
C ILE A 84 -5.85 -3.80 6.84
N ILE A 85 -5.40 -4.79 7.62
CA ILE A 85 -4.01 -5.25 7.54
C ILE A 85 -3.68 -5.80 6.16
N PHE A 86 -4.55 -6.64 5.61
CA PHE A 86 -4.38 -7.18 4.27
C PHE A 86 -4.19 -6.07 3.23
N PHE A 87 -4.97 -4.99 3.35
CA PHE A 87 -4.84 -3.82 2.49
C PHE A 87 -3.46 -3.17 2.57
N PHE A 88 -2.97 -2.88 3.79
CA PHE A 88 -1.64 -2.27 3.96
C PHE A 88 -0.51 -3.20 3.49
N VAL A 89 -0.62 -4.51 3.73
CA VAL A 89 0.32 -5.53 3.21
C VAL A 89 0.31 -5.51 1.69
N PHE A 90 -0.87 -5.50 1.07
CA PHE A 90 -1.01 -5.48 -0.39
C PHE A 90 -0.40 -4.21 -1.00
N LEU A 91 -0.64 -3.03 -0.42
CA LEU A 91 -0.03 -1.78 -0.87
C LEU A 91 1.48 -1.76 -0.71
N TYR A 92 1.98 -2.25 0.43
CA TYR A 92 3.41 -2.34 0.69
C TYR A 92 4.09 -3.26 -0.34
N LEU A 93 3.56 -4.48 -0.54
CA LEU A 93 4.12 -5.45 -1.49
C LEU A 93 4.05 -4.97 -2.93
N SER A 94 2.93 -4.35 -3.33
CA SER A 94 2.75 -3.86 -4.70
C SER A 94 3.67 -2.68 -5.04
N SER A 95 4.08 -1.87 -4.06
CA SER A 95 5.02 -0.76 -4.27
C SER A 95 6.49 -1.13 -3.97
N LEU A 96 6.75 -2.26 -3.32
CA LEU A 96 8.06 -2.65 -2.79
C LEU A 96 9.18 -2.62 -3.83
N SER A 97 8.96 -3.24 -5.00
CA SER A 97 9.94 -3.27 -6.08
C SER A 97 10.28 -1.86 -6.58
N THR A 98 9.25 -1.06 -6.87
CA THR A 98 9.38 0.32 -7.34
C THR A 98 10.12 1.20 -6.33
N GLU A 99 9.82 1.07 -5.04
CA GLU A 99 10.49 1.78 -3.95
C GLU A 99 11.96 1.38 -3.82
N ILE A 100 12.28 0.08 -3.83
CA ILE A 100 13.67 -0.41 -3.75
C ILE A 100 14.51 0.10 -4.93
N LYS A 101 13.98 0.04 -6.15
CA LYS A 101 14.69 0.57 -7.34
C LYS A 101 14.91 2.08 -7.22
N ARG A 102 13.97 2.82 -6.62
CA ARG A 102 14.13 4.27 -6.37
C ARG A 102 15.17 4.55 -5.29
N PHE A 103 15.18 3.80 -4.18
CA PHE A 103 16.23 3.90 -3.16
C PHE A 103 17.62 3.66 -3.77
N ARG A 104 17.77 2.66 -4.64
CA ARG A 104 19.03 2.40 -5.35
C ARG A 104 19.43 3.55 -6.27
N PHE A 105 18.49 4.08 -7.06
CA PHE A 105 18.74 5.25 -7.91
C PHE A 105 19.26 6.46 -7.12
N LEU A 106 18.70 6.67 -5.92
CA LEU A 106 19.10 7.73 -4.98
C LEU A 106 20.36 7.38 -4.16
N ARG A 107 20.96 6.20 -4.37
CA ARG A 107 22.08 5.65 -3.57
C ARG A 107 21.80 5.63 -2.07
N LYS A 108 20.54 5.41 -1.69
CA LYS A 108 20.07 5.28 -0.31
C LYS A 108 19.79 3.81 0.02
N SER A 109 19.91 3.45 1.30
CA SER A 109 19.58 2.11 1.77
C SER A 109 18.06 1.93 1.91
N PRO A 110 17.46 0.87 1.34
CA PRO A 110 16.05 0.53 1.58
C PRO A 110 15.82 -0.18 2.92
N ALA A 111 16.85 -0.39 3.75
CA ALA A 111 16.77 -1.21 4.97
C ALA A 111 15.69 -0.73 5.95
N VAL A 112 15.54 0.59 6.13
CA VAL A 112 14.50 1.15 7.01
C VAL A 112 13.11 0.88 6.45
N TYR A 113 12.92 1.00 5.14
CA TYR A 113 11.66 0.68 4.47
C TYR A 113 11.30 -0.80 4.67
N LEU A 114 12.29 -1.68 4.46
CA LEU A 114 12.15 -3.11 4.66
C LEU A 114 11.84 -3.48 6.12
N ALA A 115 12.52 -2.85 7.08
CA ALA A 115 12.29 -3.10 8.50
C ALA A 115 10.87 -2.68 8.92
N LEU A 116 10.38 -1.52 8.46
CA LEU A 116 9.02 -1.07 8.74
C LEU A 116 7.97 -2.04 8.21
N GLY A 117 8.16 -2.60 7.01
CA GLY A 117 7.25 -3.61 6.47
C GLY A 117 7.38 -4.98 7.16
N CYS A 118 8.58 -5.52 7.26
CA CYS A 118 8.81 -6.89 7.74
C CYS A 118 8.68 -7.06 9.26
N ILE A 119 8.96 -6.01 10.04
CA ILE A 119 8.88 -6.06 11.51
C ILE A 119 7.62 -5.34 11.99
N GLY A 120 7.29 -4.18 11.38
CA GLY A 120 6.13 -3.38 11.78
C GLY A 120 4.80 -4.09 11.53
N LEU A 121 4.57 -4.66 10.34
CA LEU A 121 3.28 -5.32 10.03
C LEU A 121 2.97 -6.51 10.95
N PRO A 122 3.90 -7.46 11.21
CA PRO A 122 3.63 -8.55 12.14
C PRO A 122 3.45 -8.09 13.58
N LEU A 123 4.19 -7.07 14.04
CA LEU A 123 4.03 -6.53 15.39
C LEU A 123 2.68 -5.85 15.58
N ILE A 124 2.20 -5.10 14.58
CA ILE A 124 0.86 -4.50 14.59
C ILE A 124 -0.21 -5.59 14.65
N TYR A 125 -0.06 -6.65 13.84
CA TYR A 125 -0.97 -7.79 13.84
C TYR A 125 -1.00 -8.49 15.21
N ALA A 126 0.18 -8.81 15.76
CA ALA A 126 0.31 -9.45 17.05
C ALA A 126 -0.25 -8.59 18.18
N TYR A 127 0.15 -7.32 18.26
CA TYR A 127 -0.34 -6.38 19.27
C TYR A 127 -1.87 -6.31 19.27
N SER A 128 -2.47 -6.19 18.09
CA SER A 128 -3.91 -6.05 17.97
C SER A 128 -4.67 -7.36 18.23
N TYR A 129 -4.03 -8.53 18.08
CA TYR A 129 -4.61 -9.81 18.45
C TYR A 129 -4.65 -10.01 19.97
N TYR A 130 -3.69 -9.45 20.72
CA TYR A 130 -3.54 -9.65 22.16
C TYR A 130 -4.13 -8.52 23.03
N SER A 131 -4.40 -7.33 22.50
CA SER A 131 -4.97 -6.21 23.27
C SER A 131 -6.49 -6.07 23.07
N ASN A 132 -7.24 -5.88 24.16
CA ASN A 132 -8.71 -5.77 24.20
C ASN A 132 -9.34 -4.85 23.12
N VAL A 133 -10.51 -5.25 22.63
CA VAL A 133 -11.00 -4.99 21.26
C VAL A 133 -11.46 -3.55 20.94
N ILE A 134 -11.80 -2.71 21.92
CA ILE A 134 -12.56 -1.45 21.65
C ILE A 134 -11.67 -0.19 21.55
N MET A 135 -10.48 -0.15 22.15
CA MET A 135 -9.61 1.04 22.18
C MET A 135 -8.61 1.14 21.01
N HIS A 136 -8.62 0.17 20.08
CA HIS A 136 -7.47 -0.14 19.21
C HIS A 136 -7.63 0.15 17.71
N SER A 137 -8.81 0.55 17.23
CA SER A 137 -8.98 0.85 15.80
C SER A 137 -8.20 2.11 15.37
N THR A 138 -8.14 3.13 16.21
CA THR A 138 -7.46 4.41 15.92
C THR A 138 -5.95 4.32 16.04
N SER A 139 -5.43 3.64 17.07
CA SER A 139 -3.99 3.45 17.27
C SER A 139 -3.40 2.51 16.22
N THR A 140 -4.09 1.43 15.84
CA THR A 140 -3.62 0.55 14.76
C THR A 140 -3.71 1.21 13.39
N VAL A 141 -4.77 1.95 13.07
CA VAL A 141 -4.81 2.77 11.84
C VAL A 141 -3.67 3.80 11.85
N GLY A 142 -3.38 4.44 12.98
CA GLY A 142 -2.25 5.36 13.14
C GLY A 142 -0.90 4.72 12.85
N ILE A 143 -0.65 3.50 13.36
CA ILE A 143 0.60 2.78 13.11
C ILE A 143 0.68 2.29 11.66
N LEU A 144 -0.44 1.87 11.06
CA LEU A 144 -0.46 1.47 9.64
C LEU A 144 -0.22 2.66 8.71
N LEU A 145 -0.65 3.87 9.07
CA LEU A 145 -0.31 5.10 8.33
C LEU A 145 1.21 5.41 8.35
N ILE A 146 1.96 4.95 9.36
CA ILE A 146 3.44 5.06 9.40
C ILE A 146 4.06 4.30 8.22
N ILE A 147 3.44 3.21 7.76
CA ILE A 147 3.91 2.40 6.62
C ILE A 147 3.75 3.17 5.29
N LEU A 148 2.85 4.17 5.24
CA LEU A 148 2.70 5.06 4.08
C LEU A 148 3.65 6.27 4.12
N ILE A 149 4.34 6.55 5.23
CA ILE A 149 5.31 7.67 5.31
C ILE A 149 6.38 7.60 4.20
N PRO A 150 6.96 6.44 3.87
CA PRO A 150 7.91 6.32 2.77
C PRO A 150 7.34 6.73 1.41
N TRP A 151 6.06 6.45 1.12
CA TRP A 151 5.37 6.98 -0.07
C TRP A 151 5.40 8.51 -0.09
N PHE A 152 5.03 9.16 1.02
CA PHE A 152 5.00 10.62 1.09
C PHE A 152 6.40 11.24 1.10
N ALA A 153 7.37 10.58 1.72
CA ALA A 153 8.77 11.02 1.77
C ALA A 153 9.44 10.92 0.39
N ASN A 154 9.20 9.84 -0.36
CA ASN A 154 9.81 9.65 -1.67
C ASN A 154 9.13 10.46 -2.78
N ASN A 155 7.83 10.76 -2.65
CA ASN A 155 7.14 11.66 -3.56
C ASN A 155 7.57 13.14 -3.41
N LYS A 156 8.15 13.50 -2.26
CA LYS A 156 8.78 14.82 -2.00
C LYS A 156 10.21 14.93 -2.53
N ASN A 157 10.85 13.83 -2.95
CA ASN A 157 12.18 13.92 -3.53
C ASN A 157 12.12 14.71 -4.84
N LYS A 158 12.89 15.79 -4.92
CA LYS A 158 13.01 16.61 -6.14
C LYS A 158 13.74 15.80 -7.23
N PRO A 159 13.53 16.12 -8.53
CA PRO A 159 14.37 15.62 -9.60
C PRO A 159 15.84 15.89 -9.25
N THR A 160 16.67 14.86 -9.33
CA THR A 160 18.12 14.95 -9.18
C THR A 160 18.77 15.21 -10.53
N ASP A 161 20.02 15.66 -10.57
CA ASP A 161 20.72 15.86 -11.85
C ASP A 161 20.92 14.54 -12.62
N ARG A 162 20.93 13.39 -11.93
CA ARG A 162 20.85 12.08 -12.58
C ARG A 162 19.53 11.87 -13.30
N ASP A 163 18.41 12.36 -12.76
CA ASP A 163 17.09 12.19 -13.41
C ASP A 163 17.07 12.88 -14.79
N LYS A 164 17.76 14.02 -14.96
CA LYS A 164 17.90 14.72 -16.27
C LYS A 164 18.64 13.90 -17.33
N LEU A 165 19.60 13.06 -16.94
CA LEU A 165 20.27 12.12 -17.85
C LEU A 165 19.36 11.00 -18.34
N TYR A 166 18.22 10.78 -17.66
CA TYR A 166 17.26 9.73 -17.99
C TYR A 166 15.91 10.27 -18.49
N GLU A 167 15.76 11.60 -18.67
CA GLU A 167 14.51 12.21 -19.14
C GLU A 167 14.10 11.70 -20.54
N ASP A 168 15.07 11.27 -21.35
CA ASP A 168 14.84 10.74 -22.70
C ASP A 168 14.51 9.23 -22.74
N TYR A 169 14.67 8.50 -21.63
CA TYR A 169 14.38 7.07 -21.59
C TYR A 169 12.91 6.82 -21.25
N ASP A 170 12.16 6.27 -22.21
CA ASP A 170 10.80 5.80 -22.00
C ASP A 170 10.76 4.28 -21.75
N PHE A 171 9.61 3.75 -21.33
CA PHE A 171 9.48 2.32 -21.02
C PHE A 171 9.82 1.39 -22.20
N GLU A 172 9.64 1.86 -23.44
CA GLU A 172 10.01 1.12 -24.65
C GLU A 172 11.52 0.89 -24.77
N ASP A 173 12.34 1.80 -24.23
CA ASP A 173 13.79 1.68 -24.27
C ASP A 173 14.32 0.81 -23.13
N ILE A 174 13.61 0.78 -22.00
CA ILE A 174 13.94 -0.11 -20.87
C ILE A 174 13.69 -1.57 -21.23
N GLU A 175 12.61 -1.90 -21.97
CA GLU A 175 12.38 -3.26 -22.44
C GLU A 175 13.45 -3.75 -23.43
N LYS A 176 14.08 -2.85 -24.20
CA LYS A 176 15.16 -3.19 -25.13
C LYS A 176 16.51 -3.39 -24.45
N LEU A 177 16.71 -2.80 -23.26
CA LEU A 177 17.94 -2.91 -22.48
C LEU A 177 17.98 -4.17 -21.58
N GLU A 178 16.84 -4.81 -21.35
CA GLU A 178 16.74 -6.07 -20.58
C GLU A 178 16.63 -7.32 -21.48
N GLN A 179 16.87 -7.21 -22.80
CA GLN A 179 17.04 -8.33 -23.74
C GLN A 179 18.52 -8.72 -23.88
#